data_AF-A0A534GFZ9-F1
#
_entry.id   AF-A0A534GFZ9-F1
#
_cell.length_a   1.000
_cell.length_b   1.000
_cell.length_c   1.000
_cell.angle_alpha   90.00
_cell.angle_beta   90.00
_cell.angle_gamma   90.00
#
_symmetry.space_group_name_H-M   'P 1'
#
loop_
_entity.id
_entity.type
_entity.pdbx_description
1 polymer ?
#
loop_
_entity_poly.entity_id
_entity_poly.type
_entity_poly.pdbx_seq_one_letter_code
_entity_poly.pdbx_strand_id
1 'polypeptide(L)' 'MVSASVIFGGPHAQGRTQKPALYGRHWMAVTGKPIAATAGAKIFEQGGNAVDAACAMIAATSTAWTTLSWGGETQ' A
#
# COMPACT_ATOMS: atom_id res chain seq x y z
N MET A 1 -15.31 37.42 25.14
CA MET A 1 -16.05 36.89 23.98
C MET A 1 -15.05 36.48 22.91
N VAL A 2 -14.39 35.34 23.09
CA VAL A 2 -13.57 34.70 22.05
C VAL A 2 -14.00 33.25 22.01
N SER A 3 -14.87 32.93 21.06
CA SER A 3 -15.32 31.57 20.81
C SER A 3 -14.17 30.83 20.13
N ALA A 4 -13.44 30.01 20.89
CA ALA A 4 -12.43 29.13 20.34
C ALA A 4 -13.14 28.00 19.58
N SER A 5 -13.32 28.18 18.27
CA SER A 5 -13.78 27.13 17.38
C SER A 5 -12.74 26.01 17.36
N VAL A 6 -13.07 24.89 18.01
CA VAL A 6 -12.30 23.66 17.94
C VAL A 6 -12.34 23.16 16.50
N ILE A 7 -11.20 23.15 15.81
CA ILE A 7 -11.07 22.51 14.50
C ILE A 7 -11.00 21.00 14.73
N PHE A 8 -12.16 20.34 14.82
CA PHE A 8 -12.26 18.88 14.62
C PHE A 8 -12.27 18.59 13.11
N GLY A 9 -11.13 18.82 12.46
CA GLY A 9 -10.90 18.50 11.05
C GLY A 9 -10.37 17.08 10.87
N GLY A 10 -11.13 16.06 11.26
CA GLY A 10 -10.84 14.70 10.81
C GLY A 10 -11.12 14.57 9.31
N PRO A 11 -10.41 13.72 8.55
CA PRO A 11 -10.75 13.48 7.15
C PRO A 11 -12.09 12.75 7.07
N HIS A 12 -13.17 13.51 7.00
CA HIS A 12 -14.48 13.00 6.60
C HIS A 12 -14.48 12.94 5.08
N ALA A 13 -14.18 11.76 4.51
CA ALA A 13 -14.48 11.51 3.11
C ALA A 13 -16.01 11.59 2.94
N GLN A 14 -16.51 12.78 2.57
CA GLN A 14 -17.94 13.01 2.34
C GLN A 14 -18.29 12.50 0.94
N GLY A 15 -18.56 11.20 0.84
CA GLY A 15 -18.96 10.54 -0.40
C GLY A 15 -18.49 9.09 -0.46
N ARG A 16 -19.22 8.25 -1.20
CA ARG A 16 -18.81 6.86 -1.46
C ARG A 16 -17.57 6.87 -2.34
N THR A 17 -16.44 6.36 -1.83
CA THR A 17 -15.21 6.23 -2.63
C THR A 17 -15.45 5.32 -3.83
N GLN A 18 -15.15 5.80 -5.03
CA GLN A 18 -15.12 4.98 -6.23
C GLN A 18 -13.76 4.31 -6.35
N LYS A 19 -13.75 2.97 -6.35
CA LYS A 19 -12.55 2.14 -6.50
C LYS A 19 -12.72 1.32 -7.79
N PRO A 20 -12.36 1.85 -8.96
CA PRO A 20 -12.50 1.12 -10.21
C PRO A 20 -11.65 -0.15 -10.19
N ALA A 21 -12.09 -1.18 -10.93
CA ALA A 21 -11.31 -2.39 -11.10
C ALA A 21 -10.00 -2.07 -11.84
N LEU A 22 -8.89 -2.58 -11.33
CA LEU A 22 -7.60 -2.55 -12.02
C LEU A 22 -7.48 -3.81 -12.87
N TYR A 23 -6.93 -3.68 -14.08
CA TYR A 23 -6.70 -4.80 -14.98
C TYR A 23 -5.21 -4.84 -15.35
N GLY A 24 -4.57 -5.99 -15.14
CA GLY A 24 -3.18 -6.24 -15.53
C GLY A 24 -3.13 -7.42 -16.49
N ARG A 25 -2.50 -7.25 -17.66
CA ARG A 25 -2.25 -8.36 -18.60
C ARG A 25 -0.92 -9.07 -18.35
N HIS A 26 0.12 -8.30 -18.04
CA HIS A 26 1.47 -8.82 -17.82
C HIS A 26 1.77 -8.98 -16.33
N TRP A 27 1.31 -8.03 -15.51
CA TRP A 27 1.49 -8.05 -14.07
C TRP A 27 0.51 -7.10 -13.38
N MET A 28 0.37 -7.28 -12.07
CA MET A 28 -0.33 -6.37 -11.17
C MET A 28 0.32 -6.45 -9.79
N ALA A 29 0.56 -5.31 -9.13
CA ALA A 29 1.08 -5.24 -7.77
C ALA A 29 0.09 -4.47 -6.88
N VAL A 30 -0.48 -5.13 -5.87
CA VAL A 30 -1.48 -4.55 -4.95
C VAL A 30 -1.13 -4.93 -3.51
N THR A 31 -1.16 -3.95 -2.61
CA THR A 31 -0.87 -4.12 -1.18
C THR A 31 -1.48 -2.96 -0.38
N GLY A 32 -1.60 -3.14 0.94
CA GLY A 32 -2.09 -2.10 1.85
C GLY A 32 -1.15 -0.89 2.01
N LYS A 33 0.08 -0.96 1.50
CA LYS A 33 1.06 0.15 1.56
C LYS A 33 1.53 0.56 0.17
N PRO A 34 1.33 1.83 -0.24
CA PRO A 34 1.73 2.29 -1.58
C PRO A 34 3.20 2.03 -1.92
N ILE A 35 4.12 2.22 -0.96
CA ILE A 35 5.56 1.98 -1.18
C ILE A 35 5.88 0.52 -1.50
N ALA A 36 5.14 -0.42 -0.93
CA ALA A 36 5.32 -1.84 -1.23
C ALA A 36 4.76 -2.16 -2.62
N ALA A 37 3.63 -1.57 -3.04
CA ALA A 37 3.11 -1.75 -4.39
C ALA A 37 4.11 -1.25 -5.44
N THR A 38 4.74 -0.10 -5.18
CA THR A 38 5.82 0.45 -6.01
C THR A 38 7.04 -0.48 -6.06
N ALA A 39 7.42 -1.09 -4.93
CA ALA A 39 8.52 -2.06 -4.91
C ALA A 39 8.23 -3.28 -5.80
N GLY A 40 7.02 -3.85 -5.70
CA GLY A 40 6.60 -4.96 -6.58
C GLY A 40 6.56 -4.55 -8.06
N ALA A 41 6.01 -3.38 -8.37
CA ALA A 41 5.99 -2.84 -9.74
C ALA A 41 7.41 -2.68 -10.31
N LYS A 42 8.37 -2.18 -9.53
CA LYS A 42 9.78 -2.06 -9.95
C LYS A 42 10.43 -3.41 -10.25
N ILE A 43 10.06 -4.48 -9.55
CA ILE A 43 10.57 -5.82 -9.85
C ILE A 43 9.99 -6.35 -11.17
N PHE A 44 8.70 -6.13 -11.42
CA PHE A 44 8.10 -6.45 -12.71
C PHE A 44 8.74 -5.66 -13.87
N GLU A 45 9.02 -4.37 -13.68
CA GLU A 45 9.74 -3.53 -14.65
C GLU A 45 11.15 -4.08 -14.96
N GLN A 46 11.78 -4.76 -13.99
CA GLN A 46 13.09 -5.39 -14.14
C GLN A 46 13.03 -6.81 -14.72
N GLY A 47 11.83 -7.28 -15.12
CA GLY A 47 11.64 -8.62 -15.68
C GLY A 47 11.53 -9.73 -14.62
N GLY A 48 11.38 -9.38 -13.35
CA GLY A 48 11.11 -10.34 -12.28
C GLY A 48 9.70 -10.93 -12.38
N ASN A 49 9.52 -12.10 -11.79
CA ASN A 49 8.23 -12.80 -11.77
C ASN A 49 7.38 -12.38 -10.55
N ALA A 50 6.19 -12.98 -10.42
CA ALA A 50 5.26 -12.67 -9.34
C ALA A 50 5.80 -12.99 -7.93
N VAL A 51 6.62 -14.03 -7.78
CA VAL A 51 7.27 -14.40 -6.52
C VAL A 51 8.35 -13.39 -6.16
N ASP A 52 9.17 -12.97 -7.13
CA ASP A 52 10.18 -11.93 -6.92
C ASP A 52 9.53 -10.62 -6.46
N ALA A 53 8.43 -10.23 -7.10
CA ALA A 53 7.65 -9.05 -6.74
C ALA A 53 7.03 -9.17 -5.34
N ALA A 54 6.49 -10.34 -4.98
CA ALA A 54 5.94 -10.59 -3.64
C ALA A 54 7.02 -10.48 -2.55
N CYS A 55 8.22 -11.05 -2.79
CA CYS A 55 9.36 -10.92 -1.88
C CYS A 55 9.74 -9.45 -1.66
N ALA A 56 9.82 -8.64 -2.73
CA ALA A 56 10.11 -7.21 -2.62
C ALA A 56 9.00 -6.43 -1.89
N MET A 57 7.72 -6.77 -2.14
CA MET A 57 6.58 -6.17 -1.46
C MET A 57 6.58 -6.46 0.05
N ILE A 58 6.91 -7.70 0.45
CA ILE A 58 7.03 -8.09 1.87
C ILE A 58 8.21 -7.36 2.51
N ALA A 59 9.39 -7.36 1.87
CA ALA A 59 10.57 -6.67 2.40
C ALA A 59 10.31 -5.17 2.63
N ALA A 60 9.64 -4.51 1.68
CA ALA A 60 9.25 -3.11 1.80
C ALA A 60 8.24 -2.88 2.95
N THR A 61 7.27 -3.80 3.11
CA THR A 61 6.26 -3.71 4.18
C THR A 61 6.87 -3.94 5.56
N SER A 62 7.74 -4.95 5.70
CA SER A 62 8.42 -5.31 6.95
C SER A 62 9.37 -4.22 7.46
N THR A 63 9.92 -3.41 6.55
CA THR A 63 10.83 -2.30 6.90
C THR A 63 10.08 -1.00 7.20
N ALA A 64 8.90 -0.81 6.62
CA ALA A 64 8.15 0.44 6.72
C ALA A 64 7.36 0.60 8.04
N TRP A 65 7.93 0.15 9.18
CA TRP A 65 7.37 0.20 10.55
C TRP A 65 5.83 0.10 10.59
N THR A 66 5.31 -1.06 10.17
CA THR A 66 3.88 -1.37 10.27
C THR A 66 3.64 -2.65 11.05
N THR A 67 2.37 -3.05 11.18
CA THR A 67 1.93 -4.32 11.77
C THR A 67 2.70 -5.53 11.23
N LEU A 68 3.12 -5.52 9.96
CA LEU A 68 4.09 -6.49 9.44
C LEU A 68 5.51 -6.00 9.73
N SER A 69 6.30 -6.85 10.36
CA SER A 69 7.72 -6.65 10.63
C SER A 69 8.53 -7.89 10.25
N TRP A 70 9.85 -7.76 10.26
CA TRP A 70 10.75 -8.90 10.22
C TRP A 70 10.44 -9.85 11.39
N GLY A 71 10.39 -11.16 11.12
CA GLY A 71 10.07 -12.20 12.11
C GLY A 71 8.59 -12.57 12.25
N GLY A 72 7.70 -11.98 11.46
CA GLY A 72 6.31 -12.46 11.31
C GLY A 72 6.19 -13.72 10.45
N GLU A 73 4.97 -14.23 10.30
CA GLU A 73 4.66 -15.40 9.46
C GLU A 73 4.09 -15.00 8.08
N THR A 74 4.34 -15.82 7.07
CA THR A 74 3.81 -15.67 5.70
C THR A 74 3.38 -17.04 5.19
N GLN A 75 2.18 -17.17 4.61
CA GLN A 75 1.69 -18.40 3.99
C GLN A 75 1.80 -18.34 2.46
#